data_AF-A0A924FEF4-F1
#
_entry.id   AF-A0A924FEF4-F1
#
_cell.length_a   1.000
_cell.length_b   1.000
_cell.length_c   1.000
_cell.angle_alpha   90.00
_cell.angle_beta   90.00
_cell.angle_gamma   90.00
#
_symmetry.space_group_name_H-M   'P 1'
#
loop_
_entity.id
_entity.type
_entity.pdbx_description
1 polymer ?
#
loop_
_entity_poly.entity_id
_entity_poly.type
_entity_poly.pdbx_seq_one_letter_code
_entity_poly.pdbx_strand_id
1 'polypeptide(L)'
;MNNLETIENYLTGQLTTAERSRFETTLRTDPALAQSLAFYVQVKQVAQAEARKQRKAELNALRQTAKQPAAPMRWVAAASVLLLLGLGWLIFRLETELPTTAQLTDTYLADKYGQLSTTMSGDAVSSLEQGIDLYNRQQYAEAETIFTRELNRQQ
;
A
#
# COMPACT_ATOMS: atom_id res chain seq x y z
N MET A 1 -3.08 -36.96 -39.95
CA MET A 1 -3.49 -35.93 -38.96
C MET A 1 -5.01 -35.91 -38.89
N ASN A 2 -5.60 -35.77 -37.71
CA ASN A 2 -7.05 -35.69 -37.54
C ASN A 2 -7.58 -34.39 -38.16
N ASN A 3 -8.45 -34.50 -39.18
CA ASN A 3 -9.07 -33.33 -39.83
C ASN A 3 -9.76 -32.39 -38.84
N LEU A 4 -10.27 -32.94 -37.73
CA LEU A 4 -10.90 -32.19 -36.64
C LEU A 4 -9.92 -31.26 -35.91
N GLU A 5 -8.70 -31.72 -35.63
CA GLU A 5 -7.67 -30.94 -34.94
C GLU A 5 -7.20 -29.78 -35.82
N THR A 6 -7.03 -30.01 -37.12
CA THR A 6 -6.70 -28.94 -38.07
C THR A 6 -7.82 -27.89 -38.18
N ILE A 7 -9.09 -28.33 -38.18
CA ILE A 7 -10.26 -27.43 -38.15
C ILE A 7 -10.25 -26.58 -36.88
N GLU A 8 -9.98 -27.20 -35.72
CA GLU A 8 -9.92 -26.49 -34.45
C GLU A 8 -8.77 -25.48 -34.42
N ASN A 9 -7.57 -25.88 -34.87
CA ASN A 9 -6.41 -25.00 -34.98
C ASN A 9 -6.65 -23.84 -35.94
N TYR A 10 -7.38 -24.07 -37.05
CA TYR A 10 -7.80 -23.01 -37.97
C TYR A 10 -8.74 -22.02 -37.28
N LEU A 11 -9.78 -22.52 -36.60
CA LEU A 11 -10.78 -21.69 -35.93
C LEU A 11 -10.26 -20.95 -34.70
N THR A 12 -9.22 -21.47 -34.06
CA THR A 12 -8.55 -20.86 -32.90
C THR A 12 -7.37 -19.98 -33.29
N GLY A 13 -6.99 -19.93 -34.56
CA GLY A 13 -5.88 -19.13 -35.07
C GLY A 13 -4.49 -19.69 -34.71
N GLN A 14 -4.39 -20.98 -34.40
CA GLN A 14 -3.14 -21.65 -34.05
C GLN A 14 -2.33 -22.13 -35.27
N LEU A 15 -2.92 -22.12 -36.47
CA LEU A 15 -2.19 -22.42 -37.70
C LEU A 15 -1.25 -21.28 -38.09
N THR A 16 -0.05 -21.61 -38.57
CA THR A 16 0.83 -20.63 -39.21
C THR A 16 0.20 -20.09 -40.49
N THR A 17 0.65 -18.93 -40.97
CA THR A 17 0.15 -18.31 -42.21
C THR A 17 0.26 -19.25 -43.42
N ALA A 18 1.33 -20.03 -43.50
CA ALA A 18 1.55 -20.99 -44.59
C ALA A 18 0.57 -22.18 -44.51
N GLU A 19 0.36 -22.74 -43.32
CA GLU A 19 -0.59 -23.84 -43.09
C GLU A 19 -2.03 -23.40 -43.32
N ARG A 20 -2.37 -22.19 -42.88
CA ARG A 20 -3.67 -21.59 -43.10
C ARG A 20 -3.99 -21.45 -44.59
N SER A 21 -3.06 -20.94 -45.39
CA SER A 21 -3.24 -20.80 -46.84
C SER A 21 -3.44 -22.15 -47.54
N ARG A 22 -2.68 -23.18 -47.12
CA ARG A 22 -2.87 -24.56 -47.60
C ARG A 22 -4.25 -25.09 -47.23
N PHE A 23 -4.66 -24.93 -45.98
CA PHE A 23 -5.97 -25.36 -45.49
C PHE A 23 -7.13 -24.67 -46.23
N GLU A 24 -7.04 -23.36 -46.46
CA GLU A 24 -8.02 -22.59 -47.23
C GLU A 24 -8.08 -23.02 -48.71
N THR A 25 -6.94 -23.42 -49.28
CA THR A 25 -6.90 -23.99 -50.64
C THR A 25 -7.59 -25.36 -50.66
N THR A 26 -7.29 -26.24 -49.70
CA THR A 26 -7.94 -27.54 -49.57
C THR A 26 -9.45 -27.40 -49.34
N LEU A 27 -9.90 -26.43 -48.56
CA LEU A 27 -11.32 -26.13 -48.34
C LEU A 27 -12.07 -25.79 -49.64
N ARG A 28 -11.41 -25.19 -50.64
CA ARG A 28 -12.04 -24.87 -51.93
C ARG A 28 -12.17 -26.10 -52.84
N THR A 29 -11.26 -27.06 -52.68
CA THR A 29 -11.20 -28.25 -53.54
C THR A 29 -11.88 -29.47 -52.93
N ASP A 30 -12.06 -29.49 -51.60
CA ASP A 30 -12.65 -30.61 -50.85
C ASP A 30 -13.97 -30.20 -50.18
N PRO A 31 -15.12 -30.54 -50.77
CA PRO A 31 -16.43 -30.24 -50.20
C PRO A 31 -16.72 -31.01 -48.91
N ALA A 32 -16.10 -32.17 -48.67
CA ALA A 32 -16.30 -32.94 -47.44
C ALA A 32 -15.64 -32.24 -46.24
N LEU A 33 -14.46 -31.64 -46.46
CA LEU A 33 -13.80 -30.81 -45.45
C LEU A 33 -14.63 -29.55 -45.14
N ALA A 34 -15.19 -28.90 -46.16
CA ALA A 34 -16.05 -27.73 -45.97
C ALA A 34 -17.32 -28.06 -45.17
N GLN A 35 -17.96 -29.19 -45.43
CA GLN A 35 -19.11 -29.68 -44.65
C GLN A 35 -18.73 -29.98 -43.20
N SER A 36 -17.57 -30.59 -42.98
CA SER A 36 -17.06 -30.89 -41.64
C SER A 36 -16.80 -29.62 -40.82
N LEU A 37 -16.21 -28.59 -41.46
CA LEU A 37 -16.02 -27.28 -40.85
C LEU A 37 -17.35 -26.61 -40.50
N ALA A 38 -18.32 -26.62 -41.43
CA ALA A 38 -19.64 -26.04 -41.20
C ALA A 38 -20.38 -26.74 -40.05
N PHE A 39 -20.35 -28.07 -40.02
CA PHE A 39 -20.92 -28.87 -38.94
C PHE A 39 -20.27 -28.54 -37.59
N TYR A 40 -18.93 -28.50 -37.54
CA TYR A 40 -18.21 -28.18 -36.32
C TYR A 40 -18.56 -26.78 -35.79
N VAL A 41 -18.61 -25.77 -36.65
CA VAL A 41 -19.01 -24.41 -36.28
C VAL A 41 -20.44 -24.40 -35.72
N GLN A 42 -21.37 -25.11 -36.36
CA GLN A 42 -22.77 -25.20 -35.91
C GLN A 42 -22.87 -25.84 -34.53
N VAL A 43 -22.22 -26.98 -34.31
CA VAL A 43 -22.21 -27.69 -33.02
C VAL A 43 -21.62 -26.80 -31.92
N LYS A 44 -20.50 -26.12 -32.21
CA LYS A 44 -19.85 -25.22 -31.26
C LYS A 44 -20.75 -24.03 -30.88
N GLN A 45 -21.48 -23.46 -31.84
CA GLN A 45 -22.42 -22.37 -31.57
C GLN A 45 -23.57 -22.82 -30.67
N VAL A 46 -24.17 -23.98 -30.95
CA VAL A 46 -25.26 -24.54 -30.14
C VAL A 46 -24.77 -24.84 -28.72
N ALA A 47 -23.61 -25.48 -28.58
CA ALA A 47 -23.02 -25.78 -27.28
C ALA A 47 -22.74 -24.50 -26.47
N GLN A 48 -22.22 -23.45 -27.11
CA GLN A 48 -21.99 -22.17 -26.45
C GLN A 48 -23.29 -21.47 -26.05
N ALA A 49 -24.32 -21.52 -26.89
CA ALA A 49 -25.62 -20.92 -26.59
C ALA A 49 -26.27 -21.59 -25.37
N GLU A 50 -26.22 -22.93 -25.31
CA GLU A 50 -26.75 -23.70 -24.19
C GLU A 50 -25.95 -23.44 -22.91
N ALA A 51 -24.61 -23.43 -22.99
CA ALA A 51 -23.75 -23.08 -21.84
C ALA A 51 -24.04 -21.67 -21.30
N ARG A 52 -24.28 -20.68 -22.18
CA ARG A 52 -24.68 -19.32 -21.76
C ARG A 52 -26.05 -19.32 -21.10
N LYS A 53 -27.01 -20.06 -21.64
CA LYS A 53 -28.37 -20.17 -21.10
C LYS A 53 -28.34 -20.78 -19.69
N GLN A 54 -27.57 -21.84 -19.49
CA GLN A 54 -27.37 -22.49 -18.19
C GLN A 54 -26.73 -21.54 -17.17
N ARG A 55 -25.60 -20.91 -17.51
CA ARG A 55 -24.95 -19.93 -16.63
C ARG A 55 -25.87 -18.77 -16.26
N LYS A 56 -26.67 -18.28 -17.21
CA LYS A 56 -27.64 -17.21 -16.94
C LYS A 56 -28.75 -17.69 -16.00
N ALA A 57 -29.22 -18.93 -16.14
CA ALA A 57 -30.20 -19.52 -15.24
C ALA A 57 -29.64 -19.68 -13.82
N GLU A 58 -28.42 -20.18 -13.68
CA GLU A 58 -27.71 -20.30 -12.39
C GLU A 58 -27.52 -18.93 -11.71
N LEU A 59 -27.03 -17.93 -12.46
CA LEU A 59 -26.88 -16.56 -11.94
C LEU A 59 -28.22 -15.96 -11.52
N ASN A 60 -29.29 -16.21 -12.26
CA ASN A 60 -30.63 -15.74 -11.91
C ASN A 60 -31.15 -16.43 -10.65
N ALA A 61 -30.91 -17.74 -10.50
CA ALA A 61 -31.26 -18.48 -9.28
C ALA A 61 -30.50 -17.91 -8.07
N LEU A 62 -29.19 -17.68 -8.19
CA LEU A 62 -28.38 -17.06 -7.15
C LEU A 62 -28.88 -15.65 -6.79
N ARG A 63 -29.28 -14.83 -7.77
CA ARG A 63 -29.86 -13.49 -7.52
C ARG A 63 -31.19 -13.54 -6.79
N GLN A 64 -32.01 -14.55 -7.04
CA GLN A 64 -33.28 -14.74 -6.34
C GLN A 64 -33.05 -15.14 -4.89
N THR A 65 -32.08 -16.02 -4.63
CA THR A 65 -31.68 -16.41 -3.27
C THR A 65 -30.96 -15.28 -2.54
N ALA A 66 -30.17 -14.48 -3.25
CA ALA A 66 -29.41 -13.35 -2.72
C ALA A 66 -30.19 -12.03 -2.74
N LYS A 67 -31.54 -12.07 -2.75
CA LYS A 67 -32.37 -10.90 -2.41
C LYS A 67 -32.17 -10.54 -0.93
N GLN A 68 -30.96 -10.13 -0.57
CA GLN A 68 -30.72 -9.40 0.65
C GLN A 68 -31.50 -8.08 0.54
N PRO A 69 -32.21 -7.68 1.59
CA PRO A 69 -32.82 -6.35 1.59
C PRO A 69 -31.69 -5.34 1.38
N ALA A 70 -31.79 -4.57 0.30
CA ALA A 70 -30.87 -3.46 0.09
C ALA A 70 -30.98 -2.56 1.34
N ALA A 71 -29.90 -2.48 2.12
CA ALA A 71 -29.84 -1.56 3.23
C ALA A 71 -30.24 -0.16 2.69
N PRO A 72 -31.10 0.59 3.38
CA PRO A 72 -31.61 1.83 2.84
C PRO A 72 -30.42 2.71 2.47
N MET A 73 -30.32 3.09 1.19
CA MET A 73 -29.17 3.79 0.58
C MET A 73 -28.66 4.99 1.42
N ARG A 74 -29.55 5.58 2.22
CA ARG A 74 -29.27 6.65 3.19
C ARG A 74 -28.22 6.27 4.24
N TRP A 75 -28.16 5.02 4.69
CA TRP A 75 -27.17 4.55 5.67
C TRP A 75 -25.80 4.26 5.04
N VAL A 76 -25.80 3.77 3.79
CA VAL A 76 -24.55 3.50 3.05
C VAL A 76 -23.84 4.81 2.69
N ALA A 77 -24.59 5.84 2.29
CA ALA A 77 -24.04 7.17 2.02
C ALA A 77 -23.45 7.85 3.26
N ALA A 78 -24.04 7.65 4.45
CA ALA A 78 -23.49 8.20 5.70
C ALA A 78 -22.17 7.50 6.11
N ALA A 79 -22.09 6.18 5.95
CA ALA A 79 -20.89 5.41 6.28
C ALA A 79 -19.69 5.77 5.38
N SER A 80 -19.91 6.03 4.08
CA SER A 80 -18.83 6.41 3.17
C SER A 80 -18.25 7.79 3.48
N VAL A 81 -19.09 8.75 3.91
CA VAL A 81 -18.63 10.08 4.33
C VAL A 81 -17.79 9.99 5.60
N LEU A 82 -18.23 9.22 6.61
CA LEU A 82 -17.45 9.00 7.84
C LEU A 82 -16.13 8.28 7.57
N LEU A 83 -16.11 7.32 6.64
CA LEU A 83 -14.90 6.59 6.27
C LEU A 83 -13.90 7.49 5.52
N LEU A 84 -14.37 8.34 4.60
CA LEU A 84 -13.52 9.32 3.91
C LEU A 84 -12.97 10.38 4.87
N LEU A 85 -13.78 10.88 5.81
CA LEU A 85 -13.33 11.83 6.83
C LEU A 85 -12.34 11.19 7.80
N GLY A 86 -12.58 9.95 8.23
CA GLY A 86 -11.68 9.21 9.11
C GLY A 86 -10.34 8.92 8.45
N LEU A 87 -10.33 8.45 7.20
CA LEU A 87 -9.11 8.22 6.42
C LEU A 87 -8.39 9.53 6.10
N GLY A 88 -9.11 10.58 5.72
CA GLY A 88 -8.53 11.90 5.47
C GLY A 88 -7.84 12.47 6.71
N TRP A 89 -8.46 12.34 7.88
CA TRP A 89 -7.85 12.75 9.16
C TRP A 89 -6.61 11.91 9.52
N LEU A 90 -6.66 10.60 9.30
CA LEU A 90 -5.54 9.70 9.56
C LEU A 90 -4.32 10.05 8.68
N ILE A 91 -4.54 10.31 7.39
CA ILE A 91 -3.48 10.69 6.45
C ILE A 91 -2.89 12.05 6.84
N PHE A 92 -3.74 13.03 7.16
CA PHE A 92 -3.29 14.35 7.62
C PHE A 92 -2.46 14.27 8.92
N ARG A 93 -2.83 13.37 9.85
CA ARG A 93 -2.05 13.10 11.07
C ARG A 93 -0.69 12.45 10.80
N LEU A 94 -0.58 11.68 9.72
CA LEU A 94 0.68 11.04 9.35
C LEU A 94 1.66 12.03 8.69
N GLU A 95 1.14 13.09 8.07
CA GLU A 95 1.92 14.17 7.47
C GLU A 95 2.34 15.26 8.48
N THR A 96 1.70 15.35 9.65
CA THR A 96 2.20 16.18 10.75
C THR A 96 3.48 15.55 11.32
N GLU A 97 4.59 15.94 10.69
CA GLU A 97 5.99 15.86 11.09
C GLU A 97 6.26 15.07 12.37
N LEU A 98 6.78 13.85 12.21
CA LEU A 98 7.57 13.26 13.29
C LEU A 98 8.72 14.24 13.55
N PRO A 99 8.92 14.70 14.80
CA PRO A 99 10.04 15.58 15.09
C PRO A 99 11.30 14.89 14.61
N THR A 100 12.06 15.59 13.75
CA THR A 100 13.28 15.03 13.20
C THR A 100 14.18 14.57 14.35
N THR A 101 15.02 13.55 14.12
CA THR A 101 15.98 13.09 15.13
C THR A 101 16.81 14.25 15.70
N ALA A 102 17.08 15.28 14.89
CA ALA A 102 17.67 16.55 15.33
C ALA A 102 16.80 17.28 16.36
N GLN A 103 15.51 17.52 16.11
CA GLN A 103 14.61 18.18 17.07
C GLN A 103 14.44 17.40 18.37
N LEU A 104 14.38 16.07 18.31
CA LEU A 104 14.34 15.22 19.51
C LEU A 104 15.65 15.32 20.31
N THR A 105 16.78 15.37 19.61
CA THR A 105 18.11 15.52 20.22
C THR A 105 18.23 16.90 20.87
N ASP A 106 17.88 17.98 20.17
CA ASP A 106 17.93 19.34 20.69
C ASP A 106 17.03 19.52 21.91
N THR A 107 15.82 18.97 21.88
CA THR A 107 14.89 19.00 23.02
C THR A 107 15.46 18.23 24.21
N TYR A 108 16.04 17.05 23.97
CA TYR A 108 16.66 16.24 25.02
C TYR A 108 17.89 16.92 25.62
N LEU A 109 18.74 17.55 24.80
CA LEU A 109 19.88 18.32 25.28
C LEU A 109 19.43 19.54 26.09
N ALA A 110 18.42 20.27 25.63
CA ALA A 110 17.89 21.42 26.36
C ALA A 110 17.28 21.00 27.72
N ASP A 111 16.48 19.92 27.76
CA ASP A 111 15.82 19.45 28.98
C ASP A 111 16.80 18.85 30.00
N LYS A 112 17.78 18.06 29.54
CA LYS A 112 18.69 17.33 30.44
C LYS A 112 20.01 18.03 30.72
N TYR A 113 20.45 18.91 29.84
CA TYR A 113 21.77 19.55 29.90
C TYR A 113 21.72 21.07 29.76
N GLY A 114 20.54 21.68 29.62
CA GLY A 114 20.38 23.14 29.64
C GLY A 114 20.71 23.76 31.00
N GLN A 115 20.72 22.96 32.06
CA GLN A 115 21.20 23.34 33.39
C GLN A 115 22.20 22.28 33.86
N LEU A 116 23.36 22.71 34.32
CA LEU A 116 24.33 21.83 34.92
C LEU A 116 23.79 21.38 36.29
N SER A 117 23.89 20.08 36.60
CA SER A 117 23.48 19.54 37.91
C SER A 117 24.28 20.20 39.03
N THR A 118 23.59 20.79 40.00
CA THR A 118 24.16 21.46 41.19
C THR A 118 24.50 20.49 42.32
N THR A 119 24.40 19.18 42.12
CA THR A 119 24.78 18.19 43.13
C THR A 119 25.96 17.39 42.60
N MET A 120 27.13 17.55 43.23
CA MET A 120 28.30 16.73 42.95
C MET A 120 28.68 15.90 44.18
N SER A 121 29.08 14.65 44.00
CA SER A 121 29.47 13.77 45.10
C SER A 121 30.97 13.94 45.41
N GLY A 122 31.31 14.61 46.50
CA GLY A 122 32.70 14.79 46.97
C GLY A 122 32.87 15.90 48.03
N ASP A 123 34.04 16.01 48.67
CA ASP A 123 34.25 16.96 49.77
C ASP A 123 34.67 18.38 49.33
N ALA A 124 35.00 18.58 48.04
CA ALA A 124 35.40 19.87 47.45
C ALA A 124 34.25 20.62 46.75
N VAL A 125 33.02 20.31 47.12
CA VAL A 125 31.84 20.47 46.29
C VAL A 125 31.17 21.84 46.41
N SER A 126 31.29 22.51 47.56
CA SER A 126 30.49 23.73 47.85
C SER A 126 30.74 24.92 46.91
N SER A 127 31.99 25.20 46.55
CA SER A 127 32.31 26.33 45.65
C SER A 127 32.00 26.00 44.20
N LEU A 128 32.18 24.75 43.78
CA LEU A 128 31.83 24.32 42.43
C LEU A 128 30.30 24.31 42.23
N GLU A 129 29.53 23.88 43.22
CA GLU A 129 28.07 23.97 43.22
C GLU A 129 27.59 25.42 43.13
N GLN A 130 28.24 26.33 43.86
CA GLN A 130 27.94 27.77 43.76
C GLN A 130 28.22 28.33 42.36
N GLY A 131 29.33 27.93 41.73
CA GLY A 131 29.64 28.31 40.35
C GLY A 131 28.60 27.78 39.36
N ILE A 132 28.11 26.56 39.56
CA ILE A 132 27.08 25.93 38.73
C ILE A 132 25.71 26.62 38.92
N ASP A 133 25.31 26.98 40.14
CA ASP A 133 24.08 27.75 40.39
C ASP A 133 24.12 29.12 39.70
N LEU A 134 25.23 29.84 39.80
CA LEU A 134 25.43 31.12 39.11
C LEU A 134 25.38 30.97 37.57
N TYR A 135 25.97 29.89 37.04
CA TYR A 135 25.92 29.59 35.61
C TYR A 135 24.49 29.30 35.13
N ASN A 136 23.74 28.49 35.88
CA ASN A 136 22.34 28.18 35.59
C ASN A 136 21.43 29.43 35.67
N ARG A 137 21.79 30.42 36.50
CA ARG A 137 21.15 31.75 36.59
C ARG A 137 21.62 32.76 35.54
N GLN A 138 22.46 32.34 34.59
CA GLN A 138 23.03 33.18 33.54
C GLN A 138 23.95 34.30 34.06
N GLN A 139 24.42 34.22 35.31
CA GLN A 139 25.37 35.15 35.90
C GLN A 139 26.81 34.75 35.56
N TYR A 140 27.12 34.74 34.26
CA TYR A 140 28.35 34.12 33.74
C TYR A 140 29.65 34.74 34.27
N ALA A 141 29.69 36.07 34.47
CA ALA A 141 30.89 36.75 34.99
C ALA A 141 31.19 36.37 36.46
N GLU A 142 30.14 36.19 37.27
CA GLU A 142 30.28 35.76 38.67
C GLU A 142 30.67 34.27 38.72
N ALA A 143 30.05 33.44 37.87
CA ALA A 143 30.38 32.02 37.75
C ALA A 143 31.84 31.79 37.31
N GLU A 144 32.33 32.55 36.32
CA GLU A 144 33.71 32.50 35.84
C GLU A 144 34.71 32.75 36.98
N THR A 145 34.44 33.77 37.81
CA THR A 145 35.27 34.10 38.96
C THR A 145 35.40 32.93 39.94
N ILE A 146 34.32 32.17 40.16
CA ILE A 146 34.33 30.99 41.02
C ILE A 146 35.09 29.82 40.38
N PHE A 147 34.87 29.55 39.08
CA PHE A 147 35.56 28.46 38.39
C PHE A 147 37.06 28.69 38.26
N THR A 148 37.50 29.91 37.95
CA THR A 148 38.93 30.25 37.87
C THR A 148 39.61 30.10 39.23
N ARG A 149 38.92 30.45 40.32
CA ARG A 149 39.43 30.27 41.68
C ARG A 149 39.65 28.80 42.02
N GLU A 150 38.71 27.92 41.69
CA GLU A 150 38.87 26.48 41.92
C GLU A 150 39.95 25.86 41.01
N LEU A 151 40.05 26.30 39.76
CA LEU A 151 41.10 25.83 38.84
C LEU A 151 42.50 26.16 39.38
N ASN A 152 42.68 27.37 39.92
CA ASN A 152 43.94 27.80 40.51
C ASN A 152 44.24 27.14 41.86
N ARG A 153 43.25 26.54 42.53
CA ARG A 153 43.42 25.82 43.81
C ARG A 153 43.94 24.38 43.61
N GLN A 154 43.77 23.81 42.41
CA GLN A 154 44.21 22.45 42.08
C GLN A 154 45.57 22.39 41.36
N GLN A 155 46.18 23.56 41.08
CA GLN A 155 47.56 23.68 40.60
C GLN A 155 48.53 23.88 41.78
#